data_AF-A0A820AQL2-F1
#
_entry.id   AF-A0A820AQL2-F1
#
_cell.length_a   1.000
_cell.length_b   1.000
_cell.length_c   1.000
_cell.angle_alpha   90.00
_cell.angle_beta   90.00
_cell.angle_gamma   90.00
#
_symmetry.space_group_name_H-M   'P 1'
#
loop_
_entity.id
_entity.type
_entity.pdbx_description
1 polymer ?
#
loop_
_entity_poly.entity_id
_entity_poly.type
_entity_poly.pdbx_seq_one_letter_code
_entity_poly.pdbx_strand_id
1 'polypeptide(L)'
;MVVPQSQVASNESRLELDKNKKNYINTITLSKRLSDRYSGHHSLQNIFNPESCRLRDKFKQMCETLLLDDPIDYGLKIIDLLWRKAAYDPIQIFKRYRQEYDETTITEIQIMYRMHLLSIFGFYSNLLINLAVNITTTTTKIENLIESLLKLIHKCLVCLGDLSRYLSEYDGCIQTAEKYYTMAVLLDPEIGMPLNQLGTLCGRSNVNCDAAFFYLLCLSTTHPFDGAKDNLQMLFERNERRFLEFNKQQTKNRNDKTSNREIRRFLVEFLHVTHQLLESNNIGQIQELGQQTLNDFNACMFYQNDSLLSDDLVFKLLSISMMLVDRIQRTRSRTVK
;
A
#
# COMPACT_ATOMS: atom_id res chain seq x y z
N MET A 1 -11.25 53.08 25.19
CA MET A 1 -10.78 52.86 23.80
C MET A 1 -11.15 51.44 23.42
N VAL A 2 -12.17 51.26 22.58
CA VAL A 2 -12.57 49.94 22.08
C VAL A 2 -11.64 49.62 20.91
N VAL A 3 -10.84 48.55 21.04
CA VAL A 3 -9.97 48.08 19.95
C VAL A 3 -10.88 47.62 18.79
N PRO A 4 -10.68 48.06 17.54
CA PRO A 4 -11.48 47.64 16.40
C PRO A 4 -11.46 46.11 16.26
N GLN A 5 -12.62 45.49 16.02
CA GLN A 5 -12.75 44.03 15.83
C GLN A 5 -11.81 43.46 14.76
N SER A 6 -11.45 44.27 13.74
CA SER A 6 -10.48 43.90 12.71
C SER A 6 -9.04 43.78 13.23
N GLN A 7 -8.64 44.61 14.20
CA GLN A 7 -7.33 44.52 14.85
C GLN A 7 -7.25 43.35 15.83
N VAL A 8 -8.36 43.02 16.52
CA VAL A 8 -8.44 41.86 17.40
C VAL A 8 -8.31 40.56 16.61
N ALA A 9 -9.06 40.41 15.51
CA ALA A 9 -8.96 39.24 14.63
C ALA A 9 -7.55 39.10 13.98
N SER A 10 -6.91 40.23 13.64
CA SER A 10 -5.53 40.21 13.10
C SER A 10 -4.48 39.82 14.14
N ASN A 11 -4.72 40.12 15.42
CA ASN A 11 -3.83 39.73 16.52
C ASN A 11 -4.05 38.27 16.92
N GLU A 12 -5.29 37.79 16.94
CA GLU A 12 -5.62 36.39 17.23
C GLU A 12 -5.01 35.44 16.19
N SER A 13 -5.20 35.73 14.89
CA SER A 13 -4.58 34.97 13.80
C SER A 13 -3.05 34.95 13.86
N ARG A 14 -2.42 36.06 14.26
CA ARG A 14 -0.96 36.13 14.44
C ARG A 14 -0.48 35.28 15.63
N LEU A 15 -1.23 35.29 16.74
CA LEU A 15 -0.93 34.49 17.92
C LEU A 15 -1.09 32.98 17.64
N GLU A 16 -2.10 32.59 16.86
CA GLU A 16 -2.30 31.21 16.41
C GLU A 16 -1.15 30.75 15.49
N LEU A 17 -0.70 31.59 14.57
CA LEU A 17 0.43 31.29 13.70
C LEU A 17 1.74 31.07 14.50
N ASP A 18 1.98 31.89 15.52
CA ASP A 18 3.15 31.76 16.39
C ASP A 18 3.05 30.52 17.30
N LYS A 19 1.85 30.17 17.75
CA LYS A 19 1.56 28.90 18.47
C LYS A 19 1.88 27.68 17.59
N ASN A 20 1.40 27.65 16.34
CA ASN A 20 1.59 26.51 15.45
C ASN A 20 3.06 26.32 15.06
N LYS A 21 3.80 27.40 14.81
CA LYS A 21 5.25 27.34 14.61
C LYS A 21 5.98 26.75 15.81
N LYS A 22 5.63 27.17 17.03
CA LYS A 22 6.21 26.61 18.27
C LYS A 22 5.87 25.13 18.43
N ASN A 23 4.62 24.75 18.17
CA ASN A 23 4.18 23.37 18.20
C ASN A 23 4.95 22.51 17.19
N TYR A 24 5.14 23.01 15.97
CA TYR A 24 5.93 22.34 14.94
C TYR A 24 7.38 22.07 15.40
N ILE A 25 8.07 23.09 15.93
CA ILE A 25 9.45 22.95 16.45
C ILE A 25 9.52 21.91 17.57
N ASN A 26 8.55 21.91 18.47
CA ASN A 26 8.45 20.94 19.55
C ASN A 26 8.21 19.52 19.01
N THR A 27 7.35 19.36 18.01
CA THR A 27 7.08 18.07 17.35
C THR A 27 8.35 17.52 16.69
N ILE A 28 9.12 18.38 16.02
CA ILE A 28 10.43 17.99 15.45
C ILE A 28 11.43 17.62 16.56
N THR A 29 11.41 18.32 17.68
CA THR A 29 12.29 18.00 18.83
C THR A 29 11.94 16.63 19.43
N LEU A 30 10.65 16.33 19.58
CA LEU A 30 10.19 15.02 20.03
C LEU A 30 10.54 13.91 19.03
N SER A 31 10.43 14.17 17.73
CA SER A 31 10.76 13.19 16.70
C SER A 31 12.25 12.84 16.68
N LYS A 32 13.13 13.81 16.96
CA LYS A 32 14.57 13.59 17.17
C LYS A 32 14.83 12.73 18.40
N ARG A 33 14.21 13.07 19.55
CA ARG A 33 14.33 12.27 20.78
C ARG A 33 13.87 10.81 20.59
N LEU A 34 12.80 10.58 19.81
CA LEU A 34 12.37 9.24 19.44
C LEU A 34 13.42 8.55 18.56
N SER A 35 13.99 9.26 17.59
CA SER A 35 15.05 8.72 16.73
C SER A 35 16.30 8.34 17.52
N ASP A 36 16.70 9.15 18.50
CA ASP A 36 17.85 8.85 19.37
C ASP A 36 17.60 7.57 20.18
N ARG A 37 16.37 7.41 20.69
CA ARG A 37 15.92 6.18 21.38
C ARG A 37 15.88 4.96 20.45
N TYR A 38 15.65 5.15 19.15
CA TYR A 38 15.66 4.06 18.16
C TYR A 38 17.06 3.70 17.69
N SER A 39 17.98 4.69 17.64
CA SER A 39 19.40 4.46 17.36
C SER A 39 20.15 3.84 18.53
N GLY A 40 19.65 4.07 19.75
CA GLY A 40 20.16 3.48 20.97
C GLY A 40 19.51 2.13 21.26
N HIS A 41 20.30 1.07 21.10
CA HIS A 41 20.05 -0.32 21.54
C HIS A 41 19.29 -1.22 20.56
N HIS A 42 19.95 -2.34 20.22
CA HIS A 42 19.36 -3.58 19.69
C HIS A 42 18.28 -4.20 20.61
N SER A 43 17.96 -3.55 21.74
CA SER A 43 16.98 -4.05 22.70
C SER A 43 15.57 -3.66 22.29
N LEU A 44 14.82 -4.62 21.74
CA LEU A 44 13.39 -4.46 21.46
C LEU A 44 12.57 -4.09 22.70
N GLN A 45 13.03 -4.49 23.90
CA GLN A 45 12.38 -4.10 25.16
C GLN A 45 12.45 -2.58 25.39
N ASN A 46 13.55 -1.91 25.00
CA ASN A 46 13.67 -0.46 25.14
C ASN A 46 12.72 0.29 24.20
N ILE A 47 12.42 -0.29 23.05
CA ILE A 47 11.48 0.29 22.08
C ILE A 47 10.07 0.31 22.65
N PHE A 48 9.63 -0.75 23.33
CA PHE A 48 8.26 -0.89 23.82
C PHE A 48 8.08 -0.66 25.33
N ASN A 49 9.13 -0.21 26.03
CA ASN A 49 9.03 0.12 27.44
C ASN A 49 8.06 1.29 27.71
N PRO A 50 7.58 1.45 28.96
CA PRO A 50 6.61 2.50 29.30
C PRO A 50 7.08 3.93 29.00
N GLU A 51 8.38 4.23 29.11
CA GLU A 51 8.91 5.56 28.84
C GLU A 51 8.84 5.91 27.35
N SER A 52 9.28 5.00 26.48
CA SER A 52 9.21 5.12 25.03
C SER A 52 7.75 5.20 24.55
N CYS A 53 6.84 4.46 25.17
CA CYS A 53 5.40 4.55 24.91
C CYS A 53 4.86 5.95 25.24
N ARG A 54 5.13 6.48 26.44
CA ARG A 54 4.71 7.84 26.83
C ARG A 54 5.27 8.92 25.92
N LEU A 55 6.54 8.80 25.52
CA LEU A 55 7.17 9.75 24.61
C LEU A 55 6.49 9.73 23.22
N ARG A 56 6.17 8.53 22.70
CA ARG A 56 5.39 8.38 21.47
C ARG A 56 3.98 8.95 21.60
N ASP A 57 3.29 8.72 22.71
CA ASP A 57 1.94 9.26 22.92
C ASP A 57 1.94 10.79 22.91
N LYS A 58 2.90 11.42 23.60
CA LYS A 58 3.08 12.87 23.55
C LYS A 58 3.35 13.36 22.12
N PHE A 59 4.21 12.66 21.38
CA PHE A 59 4.51 13.00 19.99
C PHE A 59 3.27 12.87 19.08
N LYS A 60 2.49 11.79 19.22
CA LYS A 60 1.24 11.57 18.47
C LYS A 60 0.23 12.69 18.73
N GLN A 61 0.00 13.04 19.99
CA GLN A 61 -0.92 14.12 20.37
C GLN A 61 -0.51 15.46 19.77
N MET A 62 0.79 15.80 19.80
CA MET A 62 1.29 17.02 19.18
C MET A 62 1.15 17.04 17.65
N CYS A 63 1.31 15.88 17.00
CA CYS A 63 1.03 15.74 15.57
C CYS A 63 -0.45 15.95 15.28
N GLU A 64 -1.35 15.30 16.03
CA GLU A 64 -2.80 15.46 15.88
C GLU A 64 -3.23 16.92 16.01
N THR A 65 -2.75 17.64 17.02
CA THR A 65 -3.04 19.08 17.15
C THR A 65 -2.64 19.86 15.91
N LEU A 66 -1.44 19.65 15.37
CA LEU A 66 -1.00 20.36 14.16
C LEU A 66 -1.81 19.97 12.91
N LEU A 67 -2.20 18.69 12.79
CA LEU A 67 -2.99 18.19 11.67
C LEU A 67 -4.42 18.78 11.66
N LEU A 68 -4.97 19.09 12.83
CA LEU A 68 -6.31 19.66 12.97
C LEU A 68 -6.30 21.19 12.97
N ASP A 69 -5.30 21.82 13.61
CA ASP A 69 -5.19 23.29 13.71
C ASP A 69 -4.73 23.93 12.39
N ASP A 70 -3.82 23.28 11.64
CA ASP A 70 -3.21 23.85 10.43
C ASP A 70 -2.83 22.78 9.39
N PRO A 71 -3.85 22.14 8.77
CA PRO A 71 -3.65 21.07 7.80
C PRO A 71 -3.00 21.55 6.48
N ILE A 72 -3.09 22.84 6.15
CA ILE A 72 -2.56 23.37 4.89
C ILE A 72 -1.03 23.51 4.97
N ASP A 73 -0.51 24.20 6.01
CA ASP A 73 0.93 24.50 6.06
C ASP A 73 1.77 23.34 6.60
N TYR A 74 1.21 22.57 7.55
CA TYR A 74 1.95 21.51 8.25
C TYR A 74 1.46 20.10 7.93
N GLY A 75 0.24 19.95 7.41
CA GLY A 75 -0.46 18.67 7.32
C GLY A 75 0.38 17.52 6.75
N LEU A 76 0.78 17.64 5.48
CA LEU A 76 1.49 16.58 4.77
C LEU A 76 2.84 16.21 5.42
N LYS A 77 3.58 17.22 5.88
CA LYS A 77 4.88 17.00 6.55
C LYS A 77 4.70 16.27 7.88
N ILE A 78 3.67 16.63 8.63
CA ILE A 78 3.40 16.05 9.94
C ILE A 78 2.82 14.64 9.83
N ILE A 79 1.89 14.35 8.90
CA ILE A 79 1.34 13.00 8.74
C ILE A 79 2.41 11.99 8.31
N ASP A 80 3.31 12.38 7.40
CA ASP A 80 4.42 11.53 6.97
C ASP A 80 5.45 11.32 8.09
N LEU A 81 5.75 12.36 8.87
CA LEU A 81 6.65 12.26 10.03
C LEU A 81 6.04 11.39 11.14
N LEU A 82 4.74 11.56 11.39
CA LEU A 82 3.95 10.80 12.36
C LEU A 82 3.98 9.31 12.01
N TRP A 83 3.66 8.94 10.77
CA TRP A 83 3.77 7.57 10.30
C TRP A 83 5.17 7.01 10.49
N ARG A 84 6.19 7.73 10.00
CA ARG A 84 7.58 7.27 10.06
C ARG A 84 8.04 7.01 11.49
N LYS A 85 7.82 7.97 12.39
CA LYS A 85 8.41 7.96 13.73
C LYS A 85 7.56 7.25 14.77
N ALA A 86 6.25 7.34 14.70
CA ALA A 86 5.40 6.67 15.68
C ALA A 86 5.16 5.20 15.34
N ALA A 87 5.07 4.84 14.06
CA ALA A 87 4.66 3.51 13.60
C ALA A 87 5.78 2.77 12.86
N TYR A 88 6.22 3.29 11.71
CA TYR A 88 7.08 2.55 10.78
C TYR A 88 8.43 2.19 11.38
N ASP A 89 9.14 3.14 12.00
CA ASP A 89 10.47 2.90 12.59
C ASP A 89 10.39 1.78 13.67
N PRO A 90 9.51 1.84 14.70
CA PRO A 90 9.32 0.72 15.64
C PRO A 90 8.97 -0.62 14.99
N ILE A 91 8.11 -0.63 13.98
CA ILE A 91 7.70 -1.85 13.25
C ILE A 91 8.90 -2.47 12.54
N GLN A 92 9.70 -1.68 11.84
CA GLN A 92 10.88 -2.16 11.13
C GLN A 92 11.95 -2.68 12.09
N ILE A 93 12.18 -1.99 13.21
CA ILE A 93 13.13 -2.42 14.25
C ILE A 93 12.68 -3.79 14.81
N PHE A 94 11.40 -3.94 15.16
CA PHE A 94 10.85 -5.22 15.60
C PHE A 94 11.05 -6.32 14.56
N LYS A 95 10.67 -6.07 13.30
CA LYS A 95 10.81 -7.07 12.22
C LYS A 95 12.26 -7.48 11.97
N ARG A 96 13.21 -6.56 12.16
CA ARG A 96 14.64 -6.81 11.98
C ARG A 96 15.25 -7.68 13.07
N TYR A 97 14.97 -7.36 14.34
CA TYR A 97 15.69 -7.98 15.47
C TYR A 97 14.93 -9.12 16.16
N ARG A 98 13.65 -9.37 15.82
CA ARG A 98 12.84 -10.42 16.49
C ARG A 98 13.45 -11.83 16.46
N GLN A 99 14.32 -12.12 15.48
CA GLN A 99 14.96 -13.43 15.32
C GLN A 99 16.19 -13.60 16.22
N GLU A 100 16.68 -12.55 16.88
CA GLU A 100 17.87 -12.57 17.74
C GLU A 100 17.57 -12.95 19.19
N TYR A 101 16.29 -13.15 19.53
CA TYR A 101 15.83 -13.43 20.89
C TYR A 101 15.43 -14.89 21.08
N ASP A 102 15.55 -15.38 22.32
CA ASP A 102 14.99 -16.66 22.73
C ASP A 102 13.44 -16.64 22.72
N GLU A 103 12.84 -17.83 22.70
CA GLU A 103 11.40 -18.04 22.55
C GLU A 103 10.56 -17.38 23.67
N THR A 104 11.07 -17.36 24.90
CA THR A 104 10.37 -16.76 26.03
C THR A 104 10.39 -15.24 25.94
N THR A 105 11.57 -14.65 25.76
CA THR A 105 11.73 -13.19 25.66
C THR A 105 10.99 -12.61 24.47
N ILE A 106 11.01 -13.30 23.31
CA ILE A 106 10.32 -12.80 22.13
C ILE A 106 8.80 -12.84 22.28
N THR A 107 8.25 -13.80 23.02
CA THR A 107 6.81 -13.89 23.27
C THR A 107 6.30 -12.67 24.03
N GLU A 108 7.02 -12.22 25.07
CA GLU A 108 6.68 -11.00 25.81
C GLU A 108 6.76 -9.75 24.92
N ILE A 109 7.82 -9.64 24.12
CA ILE A 109 8.01 -8.51 23.19
C ILE A 109 6.92 -8.51 22.11
N GLN A 110 6.50 -9.67 21.61
CA GLN A 110 5.41 -9.80 20.64
C GLN A 110 4.09 -9.26 21.20
N ILE A 111 3.79 -9.50 22.49
CA ILE A 111 2.60 -8.92 23.14
C ILE A 111 2.69 -7.38 23.11
N MET A 112 3.83 -6.83 23.52
CA MET A 112 4.03 -5.37 23.50
C MET A 112 3.94 -4.78 22.08
N TYR A 113 4.49 -5.47 21.09
CA TYR A 113 4.41 -5.07 19.68
C TYR A 113 2.97 -5.10 19.16
N ARG A 114 2.18 -6.13 19.48
CA ARG A 114 0.76 -6.20 19.11
C ARG A 114 -0.06 -5.08 19.76
N MET A 115 0.18 -4.81 21.05
CA MET A 115 -0.45 -3.68 21.75
C MET A 115 -0.08 -2.35 21.11
N HIS A 116 1.17 -2.19 20.66
CA HIS A 116 1.61 -1.02 19.91
C HIS A 116 0.87 -0.85 18.58
N LEU A 117 0.75 -1.92 17.78
CA LEU A 117 -0.03 -1.89 16.53
C LEU A 117 -1.49 -1.48 16.77
N LEU A 118 -2.14 -2.07 17.77
CA LEU A 118 -3.53 -1.75 18.13
C LEU A 118 -3.67 -0.29 18.62
N SER A 119 -2.73 0.19 19.44
CA SER A 119 -2.73 1.58 19.91
C SER A 119 -2.62 2.58 18.76
N ILE A 120 -1.74 2.32 17.78
CA ILE A 120 -1.57 3.19 16.62
C ILE A 120 -2.77 3.08 15.68
N PHE A 121 -3.31 1.89 15.47
CA PHE A 121 -4.53 1.70 14.69
C PHE A 121 -5.70 2.51 15.27
N GLY A 122 -5.91 2.43 16.58
CA GLY A 122 -6.93 3.23 17.28
C GLY A 122 -6.71 4.74 17.12
N PHE A 123 -5.46 5.19 17.24
CA PHE A 123 -5.10 6.60 17.04
C PHE A 123 -5.41 7.09 15.62
N TYR A 124 -4.98 6.36 14.57
CA TYR A 124 -5.29 6.73 13.18
C TYR A 124 -6.77 6.64 12.86
N SER A 125 -7.50 5.71 13.48
CA SER A 125 -8.96 5.60 13.32
C SER A 125 -9.67 6.84 13.88
N ASN A 126 -9.26 7.29 15.07
CA ASN A 126 -9.78 8.52 15.67
C ASN A 126 -9.43 9.76 14.83
N LEU A 127 -8.17 9.86 14.38
CA LEU A 127 -7.71 10.94 13.52
C LEU A 127 -8.51 11.00 12.20
N LEU A 128 -8.77 9.86 11.57
CA LEU A 128 -9.58 9.75 10.36
C LEU A 128 -10.99 10.33 10.59
N ILE A 129 -11.63 9.98 11.71
CA ILE A 129 -12.96 10.50 12.08
C ILE A 129 -12.91 12.01 12.30
N ASN A 130 -11.92 12.51 13.05
CA ASN A 130 -11.76 13.94 13.31
C ASN A 130 -11.56 14.75 12.02
N LEU A 131 -10.72 14.25 11.10
CA LEU A 131 -10.52 14.87 9.79
C LEU A 131 -11.80 14.86 8.95
N ALA A 132 -12.56 13.77 8.96
CA ALA A 132 -13.83 13.68 8.24
C ALA A 132 -14.89 14.64 8.81
N VAL A 133 -14.98 14.77 10.14
CA VAL A 133 -15.85 15.74 10.80
C VAL A 133 -15.44 17.19 10.47
N ASN A 134 -14.13 17.48 10.40
CA ASN A 134 -13.66 18.80 9.97
C ASN A 134 -14.12 19.13 8.55
N ILE A 135 -14.14 18.16 7.63
CA ILE A 135 -14.68 18.37 6.28
C ILE A 135 -16.19 18.70 6.33
N THR A 136 -16.99 17.96 7.10
CA THR A 136 -18.45 18.17 7.13
C THR A 136 -18.85 19.47 7.82
N THR A 137 -18.04 19.95 8.75
CA THR A 137 -18.28 21.20 9.51
C THR A 137 -17.69 22.44 8.84
N THR A 138 -16.70 22.26 7.95
CA THR A 138 -16.13 23.36 7.16
C THR A 138 -17.15 23.82 6.13
N THR A 139 -17.65 25.05 6.26
CA THR A 139 -18.49 25.68 5.23
C THR A 139 -17.72 25.81 3.90
N THR A 140 -18.43 25.71 2.78
CA THR A 140 -17.97 25.55 1.38
C THR A 140 -16.97 26.60 0.83
N LYS A 141 -16.35 27.44 1.65
CA LYS A 141 -15.60 28.64 1.22
C LYS A 141 -14.08 28.52 1.24
N ILE A 142 -13.48 27.37 1.56
CA ILE A 142 -12.02 27.18 1.48
C ILE A 142 -11.71 25.84 0.78
N GLU A 143 -11.81 25.84 -0.56
CA GLU A 143 -11.52 24.66 -1.40
C GLU A 143 -10.14 24.05 -1.07
N ASN A 144 -9.12 24.89 -0.87
CA ASN A 144 -7.76 24.48 -0.51
C ASN A 144 -7.69 23.71 0.83
N LEU A 145 -8.56 24.04 1.78
CA LEU A 145 -8.62 23.36 3.07
C LEU A 145 -9.22 21.96 2.91
N ILE A 146 -10.33 21.85 2.17
CA ILE A 146 -10.97 20.56 1.87
C ILE A 146 -9.99 19.65 1.13
N GLU A 147 -9.30 20.18 0.11
CA GLU A 147 -8.27 19.44 -0.63
C GLU A 147 -7.15 18.93 0.31
N SER A 148 -6.67 19.78 1.20
CA SER A 148 -5.64 19.40 2.18
C SER A 148 -6.14 18.30 3.13
N LEU A 149 -7.37 18.43 3.65
CA LEU A 149 -7.98 17.43 4.52
C LEU A 149 -8.21 16.08 3.81
N LEU A 150 -8.66 16.08 2.56
CA LEU A 150 -8.83 14.87 1.77
C LEU A 150 -7.48 14.15 1.56
N LYS A 151 -6.40 14.88 1.31
CA LYS A 151 -5.04 14.30 1.23
C LYS A 151 -4.60 13.66 2.56
N LEU A 152 -4.94 14.28 3.70
CA LEU A 152 -4.67 13.70 5.02
C LEU A 152 -5.49 12.44 5.28
N ILE A 153 -6.78 12.44 4.93
CA ILE A 153 -7.65 11.27 5.02
C ILE A 153 -7.10 10.13 4.17
N HIS A 154 -6.70 10.40 2.92
CA HIS A 154 -6.07 9.41 2.06
C HIS A 154 -4.84 8.77 2.72
N LYS A 155 -3.94 9.60 3.29
CA LYS A 155 -2.76 9.11 4.03
C LYS A 155 -3.14 8.28 5.26
N CYS A 156 -4.17 8.68 6.01
CA CYS A 156 -4.68 7.91 7.15
C CYS A 156 -5.22 6.54 6.73
N LEU A 157 -6.00 6.47 5.65
CA LEU A 157 -6.55 5.21 5.10
C LEU A 157 -5.43 4.25 4.72
N VAL A 158 -4.38 4.74 4.05
CA VAL A 158 -3.19 3.94 3.74
C VAL A 158 -2.53 3.40 5.00
N CYS A 159 -2.29 4.27 6.00
CA CYS A 159 -1.65 3.86 7.25
C CYS A 159 -2.48 2.81 7.99
N LEU A 160 -3.81 2.95 7.99
CA LEU A 160 -4.73 1.97 8.56
C LEU A 160 -4.67 0.64 7.80
N GLY A 161 -4.60 0.67 6.47
CA GLY A 161 -4.40 -0.52 5.65
C GLY A 161 -3.08 -1.24 5.97
N ASP A 162 -1.99 -0.49 6.16
CA ASP A 162 -0.68 -1.05 6.55
C ASP A 162 -0.73 -1.68 7.94
N LEU A 163 -1.33 -1.00 8.91
CA LEU A 163 -1.50 -1.50 10.28
C LEU A 163 -2.36 -2.75 10.31
N SER A 164 -3.49 -2.77 9.59
CA SER A 164 -4.34 -3.96 9.45
C SER A 164 -3.58 -5.12 8.80
N ARG A 165 -2.75 -4.85 7.79
CA ARG A 165 -1.90 -5.88 7.18
C ARG A 165 -0.90 -6.44 8.19
N TYR A 166 -0.24 -5.61 9.00
CA TYR A 166 0.67 -6.10 10.04
C TYR A 166 -0.06 -6.87 11.15
N LEU A 167 -1.28 -6.47 11.52
CA LEU A 167 -2.12 -7.20 12.47
C LEU A 167 -2.59 -8.56 11.90
N SER A 168 -2.80 -8.65 10.59
CA SER A 168 -3.19 -9.88 9.90
C SER A 168 -2.16 -11.00 9.99
N GLU A 169 -0.89 -10.69 10.30
CA GLU A 169 0.13 -11.69 10.64
C GLU A 169 -0.24 -12.50 11.91
N TYR A 170 -1.16 -11.99 12.74
CA TYR A 170 -1.60 -12.61 14.00
C TYR A 170 -3.02 -13.17 13.96
N ASP A 171 -3.96 -12.49 13.30
CA ASP A 171 -5.37 -12.89 13.25
C ASP A 171 -5.80 -13.52 11.90
N GLY A 172 -4.95 -13.44 10.87
CA GLY A 172 -5.22 -13.95 9.52
C GLY A 172 -6.22 -13.13 8.69
N CYS A 173 -6.69 -11.98 9.19
CA CYS A 173 -7.78 -11.20 8.58
C CYS A 173 -7.24 -10.10 7.65
N ILE A 174 -7.07 -10.42 6.37
CA ILE A 174 -6.60 -9.46 5.34
C ILE A 174 -7.68 -8.49 4.85
N GLN A 175 -8.97 -8.82 5.06
CA GLN A 175 -10.12 -8.11 4.50
C GLN A 175 -10.21 -6.67 5.02
N THR A 176 -9.77 -6.44 6.26
CA THR A 176 -9.74 -5.08 6.83
C THR A 176 -8.70 -4.21 6.12
N ALA A 177 -7.51 -4.75 5.84
CA ALA A 177 -6.48 -4.05 5.09
C ALA A 177 -6.95 -3.74 3.66
N GLU A 178 -7.56 -4.72 2.99
CA GLU A 178 -8.15 -4.57 1.67
C GLU A 178 -9.17 -3.43 1.62
N LYS A 179 -10.11 -3.39 2.58
CA LYS A 179 -11.10 -2.30 2.66
C LYS A 179 -10.45 -0.93 2.76
N TYR A 180 -9.44 -0.77 3.62
CA TYR A 180 -8.76 0.52 3.79
C TYR A 180 -8.02 0.97 2.52
N TYR A 181 -7.31 0.06 1.85
CA TYR A 181 -6.66 0.40 0.59
C TYR A 181 -7.66 0.69 -0.52
N THR A 182 -8.75 -0.06 -0.61
CA THR A 182 -9.83 0.22 -1.58
C THR A 182 -10.46 1.59 -1.33
N MET A 183 -10.73 1.96 -0.07
CA MET A 183 -11.21 3.31 0.25
C MET A 183 -10.19 4.40 -0.14
N ALA A 184 -8.89 4.16 0.02
CA ALA A 184 -7.86 5.09 -0.42
C ALA A 184 -7.87 5.26 -1.96
N VAL A 185 -7.98 4.15 -2.73
CA VAL A 185 -8.09 4.21 -4.20
C VAL A 185 -9.34 4.96 -4.65
N LEU A 186 -10.48 4.74 -3.99
CA LEU A 186 -11.73 5.44 -4.31
C LEU A 186 -11.66 6.93 -4.02
N LEU A 187 -10.86 7.33 -3.03
CA LEU A 187 -10.67 8.72 -2.65
C LEU A 187 -9.73 9.46 -3.61
N ASP A 188 -8.65 8.80 -4.03
CA ASP A 188 -7.69 9.34 -5.00
C ASP A 188 -7.15 8.22 -5.92
N PRO A 189 -7.75 8.03 -7.11
CA PRO A 189 -7.35 6.98 -8.04
C PRO A 189 -6.04 7.31 -8.79
N GLU A 190 -5.53 8.54 -8.67
CA GLU A 190 -4.28 8.94 -9.32
C GLU A 190 -3.04 8.42 -8.60
N ILE A 191 -3.17 8.04 -7.33
CA ILE A 191 -2.08 7.53 -6.51
C ILE A 191 -1.98 6.01 -6.62
N GLY A 192 -0.87 5.51 -7.19
CA GLY A 192 -0.67 4.08 -7.40
C GLY A 192 -0.35 3.27 -6.15
N MET A 193 0.13 3.89 -5.07
CA MET A 193 0.66 3.14 -3.92
C MET A 193 -0.36 2.22 -3.22
N PRO A 194 -1.62 2.62 -2.94
CA PRO A 194 -2.62 1.71 -2.40
C PRO A 194 -2.88 0.47 -3.28
N LEU A 195 -2.83 0.63 -4.61
CA LEU A 195 -2.95 -0.49 -5.56
C LEU A 195 -1.79 -1.47 -5.43
N ASN A 196 -0.56 -0.99 -5.26
CA ASN A 196 0.58 -1.86 -4.95
C ASN A 196 0.36 -2.68 -3.66
N GLN A 197 -0.25 -2.07 -2.64
CA GLN A 197 -0.56 -2.79 -1.41
C GLN A 197 -1.65 -3.85 -1.62
N LEU A 198 -2.69 -3.56 -2.40
CA LEU A 198 -3.70 -4.57 -2.80
C LEU A 198 -3.05 -5.74 -3.54
N GLY A 199 -2.14 -5.48 -4.48
CA GLY A 199 -1.38 -6.53 -5.16
C GLY A 199 -0.55 -7.40 -4.20
N THR A 200 0.00 -6.79 -3.15
CA THR A 200 0.72 -7.52 -2.10
C THR A 200 -0.22 -8.45 -1.31
N LEU A 201 -1.44 -8.01 -1.01
CA LEU A 201 -2.44 -8.81 -0.28
C LEU A 201 -2.92 -10.03 -1.09
N CYS A 202 -2.97 -9.91 -2.43
CA CYS A 202 -3.36 -11.03 -3.30
C CYS A 202 -2.40 -12.22 -3.23
N GLY A 203 -1.14 -12.02 -2.81
CA GLY A 203 -0.18 -13.11 -2.63
C GLY A 203 -0.01 -13.98 -3.88
N ARG A 204 -0.43 -15.24 -3.79
CA ARG A 204 -0.32 -16.24 -4.89
C ARG A 204 -1.66 -16.61 -5.52
N SER A 205 -2.73 -15.89 -5.19
CA SER A 205 -4.07 -16.12 -5.73
C SER A 205 -4.05 -16.10 -7.26
N ASN A 206 -4.82 -17.00 -7.86
CA ASN A 206 -4.97 -17.12 -9.32
C ASN A 206 -3.63 -17.14 -10.08
N VAL A 207 -2.67 -17.92 -9.58
CA VAL A 207 -1.31 -18.03 -10.16
C VAL A 207 -0.61 -16.66 -10.24
N ASN A 208 -0.87 -15.80 -9.26
CA ASN A 208 -0.38 -14.42 -9.16
C ASN A 208 -1.00 -13.44 -10.17
N CYS A 209 -2.00 -13.83 -10.97
CA CYS A 209 -2.66 -12.91 -11.90
C CYS A 209 -3.33 -11.73 -11.19
N ASP A 210 -3.92 -11.95 -10.01
CA ASP A 210 -4.50 -10.85 -9.21
C ASP A 210 -3.46 -9.83 -8.79
N ALA A 211 -2.29 -10.30 -8.33
CA ALA A 211 -1.18 -9.43 -7.94
C ALA A 211 -0.64 -8.66 -9.15
N ALA A 212 -0.45 -9.35 -10.29
CA ALA A 212 0.00 -8.73 -11.54
C ALA A 212 -0.95 -7.64 -12.03
N PHE A 213 -2.27 -7.87 -11.93
CA PHE A 213 -3.29 -6.87 -12.26
C PHE A 213 -3.09 -5.59 -11.46
N PHE A 214 -3.00 -5.68 -10.12
CA PHE A 214 -2.85 -4.51 -9.27
C PHE A 214 -1.50 -3.80 -9.44
N TYR A 215 -0.40 -4.54 -9.64
CA TYR A 215 0.91 -3.92 -9.91
C TYR A 215 0.93 -3.19 -11.25
N LEU A 216 0.33 -3.75 -12.31
CA LEU A 216 0.22 -3.07 -13.59
C LEU A 216 -0.70 -1.86 -13.53
N LEU A 217 -1.80 -1.95 -12.78
CA LEU A 217 -2.71 -0.83 -12.56
C LEU A 217 -2.02 0.30 -11.79
N CYS A 218 -1.27 -0.03 -10.73
CA CYS A 218 -0.42 0.92 -10.01
C CYS A 218 0.52 1.68 -10.96
N LEU A 219 1.20 0.97 -11.85
CA LEU A 219 2.14 1.57 -12.82
C LEU A 219 1.46 2.39 -13.92
N SER A 220 0.15 2.23 -14.09
CA SER A 220 -0.65 2.95 -15.10
C SER A 220 -1.32 4.21 -14.54
N THR A 221 -1.21 4.46 -13.24
CA THR A 221 -1.73 5.68 -12.59
C THR A 221 -0.88 6.92 -12.91
N THR A 222 -1.42 8.12 -12.65
CA THR A 222 -0.70 9.40 -12.79
C THR A 222 0.51 9.50 -11.88
N HIS A 223 0.39 8.96 -10.66
CA HIS A 223 1.44 8.93 -9.64
C HIS A 223 1.79 7.49 -9.27
N PRO A 224 2.53 6.77 -10.15
CA PRO A 224 2.87 5.37 -9.93
C PRO A 224 3.80 5.21 -8.72
N PHE A 225 3.74 4.03 -8.10
CA PHE A 225 4.67 3.66 -7.03
C PHE A 225 5.79 2.77 -7.58
N ASP A 226 7.04 3.24 -7.49
CA ASP A 226 8.18 2.55 -8.10
C ASP A 226 8.38 1.11 -7.60
N GLY A 227 8.05 0.83 -6.33
CA GLY A 227 8.14 -0.52 -5.77
C GLY A 227 7.26 -1.57 -6.48
N ALA A 228 6.24 -1.13 -7.24
CA ALA A 228 5.44 -2.06 -8.06
C ALA A 228 6.26 -2.69 -9.21
N LYS A 229 7.31 -2.00 -9.71
CA LYS A 229 8.19 -2.55 -10.75
C LYS A 229 8.96 -3.77 -10.22
N ASP A 230 9.58 -3.62 -9.05
CA ASP A 230 10.36 -4.69 -8.42
C ASP A 230 9.45 -5.87 -8.03
N ASN A 231 8.26 -5.57 -7.50
CA ASN A 231 7.26 -6.60 -7.18
C ASN A 231 6.82 -7.39 -8.41
N LEU A 232 6.57 -6.69 -9.53
CA LEU A 232 6.17 -7.31 -10.79
C LEU A 232 7.30 -8.12 -11.42
N GLN A 233 8.54 -7.62 -11.36
CA GLN A 233 9.73 -8.34 -11.84
C GLN A 233 9.91 -9.67 -11.09
N MET A 234 9.90 -9.63 -9.75
CA MET A 234 9.98 -10.85 -8.93
C MET A 234 8.83 -11.83 -9.21
N LEU A 235 7.64 -11.32 -9.52
CA LEU A 235 6.48 -12.14 -9.89
C LEU A 235 6.75 -12.86 -11.21
N PHE A 236 7.24 -12.16 -12.23
CA PHE A 236 7.54 -12.74 -13.54
C PHE A 236 8.67 -13.77 -13.49
N GLU A 237 9.76 -13.50 -12.77
CA GLU A 237 10.86 -14.47 -12.57
C GLU A 237 10.40 -15.77 -11.87
N ARG A 238 9.41 -15.67 -10.97
CA ARG A 238 8.78 -16.84 -10.36
C ARG A 238 7.88 -17.57 -11.36
N ASN A 239 7.16 -16.83 -12.21
CA ASN A 239 6.29 -17.41 -13.22
C ASN A 239 7.10 -18.12 -14.32
N GLU A 240 8.22 -17.57 -14.76
CA GLU A 240 9.10 -18.16 -15.76
C GLU A 240 9.60 -19.55 -15.35
N ARG A 241 10.00 -19.72 -14.09
CA ARG A 241 10.36 -21.04 -13.54
C ARG A 241 9.21 -22.05 -13.66
N ARG A 242 7.98 -21.63 -13.33
CA ARG A 242 6.79 -22.49 -13.45
C ARG A 242 6.48 -22.83 -14.90
N PHE A 243 6.61 -21.86 -15.81
CA PHE A 243 6.40 -22.06 -17.24
C PHE A 243 7.34 -23.15 -17.80
N LEU A 244 8.63 -23.08 -17.45
CA LEU A 244 9.63 -24.07 -17.85
C LEU A 244 9.33 -25.47 -17.26
N GLU A 245 8.83 -25.55 -16.03
CA GLU A 245 8.41 -26.81 -15.41
C GLU A 245 7.22 -27.44 -16.14
N PHE A 246 6.19 -26.65 -16.49
CA PHE A 246 5.03 -27.14 -17.24
C PHE A 246 5.42 -27.69 -18.61
N ASN A 247 6.31 -27.03 -19.33
CA ASN A 247 6.78 -27.48 -20.65
C ASN A 247 7.55 -28.82 -20.56
N LYS A 248 8.37 -29.01 -19.52
CA LYS A 248 9.06 -30.29 -19.27
C LYS A 248 8.07 -31.41 -18.95
N GLN A 249 6.99 -31.13 -18.23
CA GLN A 249 6.00 -32.15 -17.84
C GLN A 249 5.08 -32.58 -18.99
N GLN A 250 4.79 -31.70 -19.95
CA GLN A 250 4.01 -32.05 -21.15
C GLN A 250 4.65 -33.19 -21.95
N THR A 251 5.98 -33.25 -21.99
CA THR A 251 6.70 -34.35 -22.68
C THR A 251 6.59 -35.71 -21.99
N LYS A 252 6.14 -35.78 -20.73
CA LYS A 252 6.19 -37.00 -19.91
C LYS A 252 4.83 -37.60 -19.55
N ASN A 253 3.76 -36.82 -19.39
CA ASN A 253 2.45 -37.33 -18.95
C ASN A 253 1.28 -36.63 -19.67
N ARG A 254 0.74 -37.28 -20.71
CA ARG A 254 -0.43 -36.80 -21.50
C ARG A 254 -1.80 -37.15 -20.90
N ASN A 255 -1.88 -38.09 -19.94
CA ASN A 255 -3.13 -38.75 -19.59
C ASN A 255 -3.85 -38.20 -18.35
N ASP A 256 -3.32 -37.16 -17.69
CA ASP A 256 -3.93 -36.58 -16.48
C ASP A 256 -4.31 -35.11 -16.73
N LYS A 257 -5.45 -34.93 -17.43
CA LYS A 257 -6.03 -33.64 -17.77
C LYS A 257 -7.20 -33.34 -16.83
N THR A 258 -6.93 -32.57 -15.78
CA THR A 258 -7.98 -31.94 -14.99
C THR A 258 -8.17 -30.50 -15.47
N SER A 259 -9.41 -30.03 -15.55
CA SER A 259 -9.74 -28.64 -15.91
C SER A 259 -8.92 -27.64 -15.09
N ASN A 260 -8.75 -27.89 -13.80
CA ASN A 260 -7.94 -27.06 -12.91
C ASN A 260 -6.46 -26.98 -13.28
N ARG A 261 -5.87 -28.08 -13.77
CA ARG A 261 -4.48 -28.09 -14.24
C ARG A 261 -4.33 -27.29 -15.53
N GLU A 262 -5.31 -27.40 -16.45
CA GLU A 262 -5.31 -26.66 -17.71
C GLU A 262 -5.51 -25.16 -17.49
N ILE A 263 -6.42 -24.75 -16.60
CA ILE A 263 -6.59 -23.34 -16.21
C ILE A 263 -5.30 -22.79 -15.60
N ARG A 264 -4.66 -23.54 -14.69
CA ARG A 264 -3.39 -23.10 -14.09
C ARG A 264 -2.27 -22.96 -15.13
N ARG A 265 -2.19 -23.89 -16.09
CA ARG A 265 -1.24 -23.80 -17.20
C ARG A 265 -1.51 -22.52 -18.00
N PHE A 266 -2.74 -22.32 -18.42
CA PHE A 266 -3.17 -21.13 -19.16
C PHE A 266 -2.75 -19.83 -18.42
N LEU A 267 -3.00 -19.72 -17.13
CA LEU A 267 -2.64 -18.52 -16.35
C LEU A 267 -1.12 -18.29 -16.28
N VAL A 268 -0.33 -19.36 -16.18
CA VAL A 268 1.14 -19.28 -16.25
C VAL A 268 1.60 -18.81 -17.62
N GLU A 269 1.03 -19.36 -18.69
CA GLU A 269 1.34 -18.97 -20.08
C GLU A 269 0.96 -17.50 -20.34
N PHE A 270 -0.23 -17.07 -19.88
CA PHE A 270 -0.69 -15.69 -19.97
C PHE A 270 0.27 -14.70 -19.32
N LEU A 271 0.73 -14.99 -18.10
CA LEU A 271 1.71 -14.14 -17.43
C LEU A 271 3.08 -14.15 -18.12
N HIS A 272 3.47 -15.28 -18.73
CA HIS A 272 4.71 -15.36 -19.50
C HIS A 272 4.62 -14.51 -20.77
N VAL A 273 3.55 -14.61 -21.55
CA VAL A 273 3.28 -13.75 -22.72
C VAL A 273 3.25 -12.28 -22.32
N THR A 274 2.57 -11.96 -21.21
CA THR A 274 2.51 -10.61 -20.65
C THR A 274 3.91 -10.05 -20.37
N HIS A 275 4.78 -10.84 -19.74
CA HIS A 275 6.16 -10.45 -19.44
C HIS A 275 6.98 -10.20 -20.72
N GLN A 276 6.93 -11.13 -21.68
CA GLN A 276 7.65 -11.00 -22.95
C GLN A 276 7.23 -9.75 -23.74
N LEU A 277 5.93 -9.45 -23.76
CA LEU A 277 5.38 -8.25 -24.40
C LEU A 277 5.84 -6.95 -23.72
N LEU A 278 6.01 -6.95 -22.40
CA LEU A 278 6.50 -5.80 -21.64
C LEU A 278 7.99 -5.52 -21.90
N GLU A 279 8.81 -6.56 -22.01
CA GLU A 279 10.24 -6.43 -22.27
C GLU A 279 10.58 -6.19 -23.74
N SER A 280 9.61 -6.33 -24.66
CA SER A 280 9.82 -6.26 -26.11
C SER A 280 10.84 -7.29 -26.63
N ASN A 281 10.97 -8.43 -25.94
CA ASN A 281 11.88 -9.49 -26.30
C ASN A 281 11.26 -10.40 -27.37
N ASN A 282 11.97 -10.60 -28.49
CA ASN A 282 11.76 -11.70 -29.45
C ASN A 282 10.33 -11.85 -30.05
N ILE A 283 9.90 -10.86 -30.85
CA ILE A 283 8.56 -10.76 -31.48
C ILE A 283 8.11 -12.04 -32.21
N GLY A 284 9.03 -12.79 -32.83
CA GLY A 284 8.69 -14.01 -33.58
C GLY A 284 8.17 -15.16 -32.71
N GLN A 285 8.72 -15.36 -31.51
CA GLN A 285 8.25 -16.39 -30.57
C GLN A 285 6.95 -16.00 -29.87
N ILE A 286 6.70 -14.69 -29.72
CA ILE A 286 5.48 -14.15 -29.10
C ILE A 286 4.23 -14.51 -29.92
N GLN A 287 4.31 -14.57 -31.26
CA GLN A 287 3.14 -14.85 -32.10
C GLN A 287 2.60 -16.27 -31.88
N GLU A 288 3.47 -17.28 -31.93
CA GLU A 288 3.08 -18.68 -31.71
C GLU A 288 2.58 -18.89 -30.29
N LEU A 289 3.32 -18.37 -29.31
CA LEU A 289 2.97 -18.48 -27.89
C LEU A 289 1.64 -17.76 -27.58
N GLY A 290 1.44 -16.56 -28.12
CA GLY A 290 0.20 -15.80 -27.95
C GLY A 290 -1.01 -16.51 -28.56
N GLN A 291 -0.84 -17.11 -29.74
CA GLN A 291 -1.90 -17.91 -30.37
C GLN A 291 -2.24 -19.16 -29.55
N GLN A 292 -1.22 -19.84 -29.00
CA GLN A 292 -1.43 -20.97 -28.10
C GLN A 292 -2.18 -20.55 -26.84
N THR A 293 -1.76 -19.47 -26.17
CA THR A 293 -2.42 -18.95 -24.96
C THR A 293 -3.87 -18.58 -25.22
N LEU A 294 -4.19 -18.02 -26.39
CA LEU A 294 -5.58 -17.71 -26.78
C LEU A 294 -6.42 -18.98 -26.99
N ASN A 295 -5.86 -20.00 -27.63
CA ASN A 295 -6.54 -21.29 -27.81
C ASN A 295 -6.81 -21.96 -26.46
N ASP A 296 -5.83 -21.90 -25.55
CA ASP A 296 -5.93 -22.40 -24.18
C ASP A 296 -7.01 -21.65 -23.38
N PHE A 297 -7.07 -20.32 -23.52
CA PHE A 297 -8.14 -19.50 -22.92
C PHE A 297 -9.52 -19.95 -23.42
N ASN A 298 -9.69 -20.06 -24.74
CA ASN A 298 -10.96 -20.49 -25.34
C ASN A 298 -11.39 -21.87 -24.83
N ALA A 299 -10.46 -22.82 -24.73
CA ALA A 299 -10.75 -24.14 -24.15
C ALA A 299 -11.18 -24.04 -22.68
N CYS A 300 -10.49 -23.22 -21.88
CA CYS A 300 -10.80 -23.03 -20.47
C CYS A 300 -12.18 -22.42 -20.21
N MET A 301 -12.68 -21.57 -21.11
CA MET A 301 -14.01 -20.94 -20.99
C MET A 301 -15.17 -21.94 -21.07
N PHE A 302 -14.97 -23.15 -21.63
CA PHE A 302 -16.01 -24.17 -21.73
C PHE A 302 -16.14 -25.04 -20.46
N TYR A 303 -15.32 -24.83 -19.43
CA TYR A 303 -15.42 -25.57 -18.16
C TYR A 303 -16.54 -24.99 -17.29
N GLN A 304 -17.79 -25.37 -17.56
CA GLN A 304 -19.01 -24.70 -17.08
C GLN A 304 -19.36 -24.84 -15.59
N ASN A 305 -18.76 -25.75 -14.80
CA ASN A 305 -19.31 -26.09 -13.47
C ASN A 305 -18.36 -26.02 -12.26
N ASP A 306 -17.08 -25.68 -12.43
CA ASP A 306 -16.10 -25.65 -11.31
C ASP A 306 -14.79 -24.90 -11.70
N SER A 307 -14.87 -23.93 -12.62
CA SER A 307 -13.66 -23.31 -13.14
C SER A 307 -13.03 -22.37 -12.11
N LEU A 308 -11.72 -22.54 -11.88
CA LEU A 308 -10.84 -21.53 -11.28
C LEU A 308 -10.87 -20.16 -12.01
N LEU A 309 -11.52 -20.10 -13.18
CA LEU A 309 -11.61 -18.94 -14.05
C LEU A 309 -12.94 -18.21 -13.81
N SER A 310 -13.01 -17.46 -12.71
CA SER A 310 -14.17 -16.63 -12.39
C SER A 310 -14.30 -15.42 -13.32
N ASP A 311 -15.51 -14.85 -13.41
CA ASP A 311 -15.76 -13.61 -14.17
C ASP A 311 -14.84 -12.46 -13.73
N ASP A 312 -14.57 -12.34 -12.43
CA ASP A 312 -13.64 -11.37 -11.86
C ASP A 312 -12.20 -11.60 -12.37
N LEU A 313 -11.73 -12.85 -12.41
CA LEU A 313 -10.41 -13.17 -12.95
C LEU A 313 -10.35 -12.84 -14.44
N VAL A 314 -11.36 -13.23 -15.23
CA VAL A 314 -11.42 -12.91 -16.67
C VAL A 314 -11.36 -11.40 -16.89
N PHE A 315 -12.12 -10.61 -16.13
CA PHE A 315 -12.08 -9.15 -16.19
C PHE A 315 -10.67 -8.60 -15.92
N LYS A 316 -9.96 -9.13 -14.92
CA LYS A 316 -8.57 -8.73 -14.62
C LYS A 316 -7.60 -9.08 -15.75
N LEU A 317 -7.72 -10.26 -16.35
CA LEU A 317 -6.88 -10.67 -17.50
C LEU A 317 -7.09 -9.75 -18.71
N LEU A 318 -8.36 -9.38 -19.00
CA LEU A 318 -8.69 -8.41 -20.05
C LEU A 318 -8.12 -7.03 -19.74
N SER A 319 -8.22 -6.58 -18.49
CA SER A 319 -7.67 -5.30 -18.05
C SER A 319 -6.15 -5.24 -18.17
N ILE A 320 -5.45 -6.33 -17.79
CA ILE A 320 -4.01 -6.49 -18.03
C ILE A 320 -3.72 -6.31 -19.52
N SER A 321 -4.46 -7.02 -20.38
CA SER A 321 -4.27 -6.95 -21.84
C SER A 321 -4.44 -5.54 -22.39
N MET A 322 -5.44 -4.78 -21.91
CA MET A 322 -5.64 -3.38 -22.30
C MET A 322 -4.49 -2.47 -21.85
N MET A 323 -4.02 -2.62 -20.60
CA MET A 323 -2.88 -1.86 -20.08
C MET A 323 -1.59 -2.14 -20.87
N LEU A 324 -1.39 -3.39 -21.31
CA LEU A 324 -0.26 -3.75 -22.17
C LEU A 324 -0.32 -3.03 -23.52
N VAL A 325 -1.50 -2.99 -24.15
CA VAL A 325 -1.68 -2.30 -25.44
C VAL A 325 -1.35 -0.81 -25.33
N ASP A 326 -1.91 -0.11 -24.32
CA ASP A 326 -1.61 1.31 -24.07
C ASP A 326 -0.10 1.53 -23.86
N ARG A 327 0.54 0.68 -23.04
CA ARG A 327 1.97 0.80 -22.76
C ARG A 327 2.84 0.59 -24.01
N ILE A 328 2.51 -0.40 -24.84
CA ILE A 328 3.22 -0.66 -26.11
C ILE A 328 3.07 0.54 -27.06
N GLN A 329 1.85 1.09 -27.18
CA GLN A 329 1.59 2.27 -28.01
C GLN A 329 2.37 3.50 -27.55
N ARG A 330 2.41 3.77 -26.24
CA ARG A 330 3.18 4.88 -25.67
C ARG A 330 4.69 4.71 -25.88
N THR A 331 5.20 3.49 -25.78
CA THR A 331 6.62 3.19 -25.98
C THR A 331 7.02 3.40 -27.44
N ARG A 332 6.23 2.90 -28.40
CA ARG A 332 6.47 3.11 -29.84
C ARG A 332 6.37 4.59 -30.25
N SER A 333 5.42 5.33 -29.67
CA SER A 333 5.26 6.76 -29.95
C SER A 333 6.44 7.61 -29.47
N ARG A 334 7.24 7.11 -28.51
CA ARG A 334 8.44 7.77 -28.00
C ARG A 334 9.69 7.48 -28.84
N THR A 335 9.75 6.35 -29.56
CA THR A 335 10.88 5.98 -30.43
C THR A 335 10.78 6.57 -31.84
N VAL A 336 9.62 7.13 -32.22
CA VAL A 336 9.36 7.74 -33.55
C VAL A 336 9.49 9.29 -33.50
N LYS A 337 9.85 9.86 -32.34
CA LYS A 337 10.30 11.25 -32.18
C LYS A 337 11.79 11.27 -31.93
#